data_AF-A0A376TXY0-F1
#
_entry.id   AF-A0A376TXY0-F1
#
_cell.length_a   1.000
_cell.length_b   1.000
_cell.length_c   1.000
_cell.angle_alpha   90.00
_cell.angle_beta   90.00
_cell.angle_gamma   90.00
#
_symmetry.space_group_name_H-M   'P 1'
#
loop_
_entity.id
_entity.type
_entity.pdbx_description
1 polymer ?
#
loop_
_entity_poly.entity_id
_entity_poly.type
_entity_poly.pdbx_seq_one_letter_code
_entity_poly.pdbx_strand_id
1 'polypeptide(L)'
;MNKRIDVRVQIDRKSGDFDTFRRWLVVDEVTQPTKEITLEAARYEDESLNLGDYVEDQIESVTFDRITTQTAKTGYRAESA
;
A
#
# COMPACT_ATOMS: atom_id res chain seq x y z
N MET A 1 -12.41 -3.35 15.03
CA MET A 1 -11.02 -2.86 15.13
C MET A 1 -10.45 -2.84 13.72
N ASN A 2 -10.72 -1.79 12.96
CA ASN A 2 -10.39 -1.76 11.52
C ASN A 2 -8.99 -1.16 11.36
N LYS A 3 -7.95 -1.99 11.56
CA LYS A 3 -6.56 -1.57 11.35
C LYS A 3 -6.37 -1.28 9.85
N ARG A 4 -6.19 0.00 9.50
CA ARG A 4 -6.03 0.46 8.12
C ARG A 4 -4.55 0.28 7.74
N ILE A 5 -4.24 -0.82 7.07
CA ILE A 5 -2.93 -1.01 6.42
C ILE A 5 -2.94 -0.33 5.04
N ASP A 6 -1.76 0.03 4.56
CA ASP A 6 -1.60 0.55 3.20
C ASP A 6 -1.13 -0.56 2.26
N VAL A 7 -1.87 -0.78 1.18
CA VAL A 7 -1.70 -1.93 0.28
C VAL A 7 -1.65 -1.44 -1.16
N ARG A 8 -0.66 -1.92 -1.90
CA ARG A 8 -0.47 -1.71 -3.33
C ARG A 8 -0.69 -3.03 -4.06
N VAL A 9 -1.52 -3.01 -5.08
CA VAL A 9 -1.76 -4.19 -5.93
C VAL A 9 -1.13 -3.93 -7.28
N GLN A 10 -0.30 -4.86 -7.72
CA GLN A 10 0.28 -4.87 -9.06
C GLN A 10 -0.42 -5.96 -9.86
N ILE A 11 -0.99 -5.58 -11.00
CA ILE A 11 -1.71 -6.51 -11.88
C ILE A 11 -0.87 -6.74 -13.13
N ASP A 12 -0.49 -7.98 -13.39
CA ASP A 12 0.12 -8.37 -14.65
C ASP A 12 -0.97 -8.50 -15.73
N ARG A 13 -0.92 -7.63 -16.74
CA ARG A 13 -1.94 -7.60 -17.80
C ARG A 13 -1.82 -8.74 -18.81
N LYS A 14 -0.72 -9.50 -18.81
CA LYS A 14 -0.48 -10.60 -19.76
C LYS A 14 -0.96 -11.93 -19.19
N SER A 15 -0.62 -12.23 -17.94
CA SER A 15 -1.04 -13.48 -17.30
C SER A 15 -2.39 -13.35 -16.58
N GLY A 16 -2.75 -12.14 -16.13
CA GLY A 16 -3.92 -11.89 -15.29
C GLY A 16 -3.64 -12.12 -13.80
N ASP A 17 -2.39 -12.41 -13.43
CA ASP A 17 -1.98 -12.53 -12.03
C ASP A 17 -1.94 -11.16 -11.35
N PHE A 18 -2.11 -11.17 -10.03
CA PHE A 18 -2.00 -9.98 -9.22
C PHE A 18 -1.17 -10.27 -7.98
N ASP A 19 -0.18 -9.40 -7.75
CA ASP A 19 0.65 -9.39 -6.57
C ASP A 19 0.17 -8.30 -5.63
N THR A 20 0.13 -8.63 -4.35
CA THR A 20 -0.31 -7.72 -3.30
C THR A 20 0.89 -7.38 -2.41
N PHE A 21 1.16 -6.09 -2.26
CA PHE A 21 2.25 -5.58 -1.44
C PHE A 21 1.69 -4.71 -0.33
N ARG A 22 2.10 -4.97 0.90
CA ARG A 22 1.89 -4.05 2.01
C ARG A 22 3.05 -3.07 2.05
N ARG A 23 2.75 -1.79 2.29
CA ARG A 23 3.80 -0.76 2.34
C ARG A 23 3.79 0.03 3.65
N TRP A 24 4.98 0.43 4.08
CA TRP A 24 5.18 1.33 5.21
C TRP A 24 6.06 2.50 4.81
N LEU A 25 5.65 3.71 5.21
CA LEU A 25 6.44 4.92 5.05
C LEU A 25 7.56 4.92 6.08
N VAL A 26 8.79 5.14 5.62
CA VAL A 26 9.96 5.28 6.48
C VAL A 26 9.92 6.67 7.12
N VAL A 27 9.77 6.70 8.45
CA VAL A 27 9.69 7.93 9.26
C VAL A 27 10.69 7.90 10.40
N ASP A 28 10.98 9.07 10.95
CA ASP A 28 11.85 9.20 12.12
C ASP A 28 11.12 8.73 13.39
N GLU A 29 9.89 9.23 13.56
CA GLU A 29 9.00 8.84 14.66
C GLU A 29 7.73 8.18 14.12
N VAL A 30 7.48 6.93 14.52
CA VAL A 30 6.29 6.17 14.11
C VAL A 30 5.06 6.63 14.89
N THR A 31 4.11 7.23 14.20
CA THR A 31 2.79 7.62 14.73
C THR A 31 1.72 6.57 14.43
N GLN A 32 1.88 5.84 13.31
CA GLN A 32 0.96 4.82 12.82
C GLN A 32 1.72 3.53 12.48
N PRO A 33 1.94 2.62 13.45
CA PRO A 33 2.74 1.40 13.23
C PRO A 33 2.15 0.43 12.19
N THR A 34 0.91 0.65 11.74
CA THR A 34 0.29 -0.14 10.66
C THR A 34 0.65 0.36 9.26
N LYS A 35 1.28 1.54 9.13
CA LYS A 35 1.62 2.21 7.86
C LYS A 35 2.97 2.90 7.86
N GLU A 36 3.64 2.95 9.00
CA GLU A 36 4.91 3.65 9.19
C GLU A 36 5.90 2.69 9.85
N ILE A 37 7.18 2.86 9.52
CA ILE A 37 8.31 2.09 10.04
C ILE A 37 9.47 3.04 10.33
N THR A 38 10.25 2.76 11.37
CA THR A 38 11.43 3.57 11.69
C THR A 38 12.52 3.37 10.65
N LEU A 39 13.37 4.38 10.44
CA LEU A 39 14.53 4.27 9.55
C LEU A 39 15.43 3.07 9.90
N GLU A 40 15.66 2.83 11.18
CA GLU A 40 16.47 1.69 11.64
C GLU A 40 15.87 0.34 11.23
N ALA A 41 14.55 0.18 11.37
CA ALA A 41 13.87 -1.04 10.98
C ALA A 41 13.76 -1.18 9.46
N ALA A 42 13.58 -0.08 8.73
CA ALA A 42 13.63 -0.09 7.26
C ALA A 42 15.01 -0.51 6.74
N ARG A 43 16.08 0.02 7.34
CA ARG A 43 17.46 -0.32 6.98
C ARG A 43 17.88 -1.74 7.35
N TYR A 44 17.17 -2.37 8.28
CA TYR A 44 17.37 -3.79 8.56
C TYR A 44 16.94 -4.66 7.36
N GLU A 45 15.89 -4.26 6.65
CA GLU A 45 15.42 -4.94 5.44
C GLU A 45 16.23 -4.50 4.21
N ASP A 46 16.44 -3.19 4.05
CA ASP A 46 17.21 -2.60 2.95
C ASP A 46 17.94 -1.32 3.41
N GLU A 47 19.26 -1.42 3.53
CA GLU A 47 20.14 -0.33 3.98
C GLU A 47 20.12 0.90 3.05
N SER A 48 19.65 0.77 1.81
CA SER A 48 19.57 1.87 0.85
C SER A 48 18.39 2.83 1.12
N LEU A 49 17.44 2.43 1.97
CA LEU A 49 16.26 3.20 2.30
C LEU A 49 16.57 4.40 3.21
N ASN A 50 15.85 5.49 2.94
CA ASN A 50 15.95 6.77 3.64
C ASN A 50 14.58 7.24 4.14
N LEU A 51 14.59 8.27 4.98
CA LEU A 51 13.37 8.91 5.45
C LEU A 51 12.54 9.41 4.26
N GLY A 52 11.25 9.04 4.24
CA GLY A 52 10.33 9.34 3.15
C GLY A 52 10.20 8.24 2.10
N ASP A 53 11.06 7.21 2.11
CA ASP A 53 10.92 6.05 1.24
C ASP A 53 9.84 5.08 1.75
N TYR A 54 9.58 4.02 0.99
CA TYR A 54 8.62 2.99 1.35
C TYR A 54 9.28 1.61 1.40
N VAL A 55 9.09 0.91 2.52
CA VAL A 55 9.33 -0.53 2.62
C VAL A 55 8.11 -1.24 2.04
N GLU A 56 8.33 -2.19 1.13
CA GLU A 56 7.27 -3.01 0.52
C GLU A 56 7.50 -4.49 0.88
N ASP A 57 6.45 -5.15 1.38
CA ASP A 57 6.45 -6.56 1.77
C ASP A 57 5.37 -7.29 0.97
N GLN A 58 5.76 -8.32 0.23
CA GLN A 58 4.82 -9.11 -0.56
C GLN A 58 3.99 -9.97 0.39
N ILE A 59 2.68 -9.80 0.34
CA ILE A 59 1.75 -10.58 1.15
C ILE A 59 0.98 -11.55 0.27
N GLU A 60 0.56 -12.68 0.84
CA GLU A 60 -0.39 -13.56 0.17
C GLU A 60 -1.61 -12.73 -0.26
N SER A 61 -1.97 -12.88 -1.53
CA SER A 61 -3.10 -12.21 -2.14
C SER A 61 -4.35 -12.51 -1.31
N VAL A 62 -4.70 -11.58 -0.42
CA VAL A 62 -5.93 -11.62 0.35
C VAL A 62 -7.04 -11.54 -0.67
N THR A 63 -7.78 -12.64 -0.83
CA THR A 63 -9.03 -12.68 -1.59
C THR A 63 -9.81 -11.42 -1.21
N PHE A 64 -10.12 -10.61 -2.22
CA PHE A 64 -10.65 -9.24 -2.17
C PHE A 64 -12.02 -9.11 -1.46
N ASP A 65 -12.32 -9.95 -0.46
CA ASP A 65 -13.64 -10.09 0.13
C ASP A 65 -14.05 -8.87 0.96
N ARG A 66 -13.12 -8.03 1.46
CA ARG A 66 -13.47 -6.97 2.43
C ARG A 66 -12.71 -5.65 2.37
N ILE A 67 -12.00 -5.33 1.28
CA ILE A 67 -11.53 -3.95 1.10
C ILE A 67 -12.66 -3.16 0.43
N THR A 68 -13.50 -2.58 1.28
CA THR A 68 -14.45 -1.52 0.93
C THR A 68 -13.70 -0.39 0.22
N THR A 69 -13.62 -0.48 -1.10
CA THR A 69 -13.26 0.66 -1.96
C THR A 69 -14.45 1.62 -1.96
N GLN A 70 -14.67 2.31 -0.85
CA GLN A 70 -15.31 3.62 -0.87
C GLN A 70 -14.20 4.63 -1.11
N THR A 71 -13.79 4.78 -2.36
CA THR A 71 -13.25 6.00 -3.00
C THR A 71 -12.58 5.58 -4.30
N ALA A 72 -13.38 5.39 -5.34
CA ALA A 72 -12.98 5.76 -6.68
C ALA A 72 -14.09 6.67 -7.18
N LYS A 73 -13.79 7.97 -7.16
CA LYS A 73 -14.62 9.07 -7.59
C LYS A 73 -15.01 8.86 -9.07
N THR A 74 -16.15 8.21 -9.35
CA THR A 74 -16.79 8.30 -10.68
C THR A 74 -17.45 9.67 -10.79
N GLY A 75 -16.61 10.69 -10.95
CA GLY A 75 -17.02 12.03 -11.35
C GLY A 75 -16.72 12.24 -12.83
N TYR A 76 -17.20 11.35 -13.71
CA TYR A 76 -17.35 11.69 -15.12
C TYR A 76 -18.78 12.19 -15.31
N ARG A 77 -19.03 13.47 -15.00
CA ARG A 77 -20.17 14.18 -15.58
C ARG A 77 -19.83 14.34 -17.06
N ALA A 78 -20.42 13.50 -17.91
CA ALA A 78 -20.61 13.88 -19.29
C ALA A 78 -21.61 15.03 -19.29
N GLU A 79 -21.14 16.26 -19.37
CA GLU A 79 -21.96 17.34 -19.89
C GLU A 79 -22.08 17.06 -21.40
N SER A 80 -23.27 16.71 -21.83
CA SER A 80 -23.62 16.60 -23.24
C SER A 80 -25.03 17.14 -23.41
N ALA A 81 -25.07 18.29 -24.10
CA ALA A 81 -26.20 18.99 -24.70
C ALA A 81 -27.22 19.66 -23.78
#